data_AF-A0A5N6QH46-F1
#
_entry.id   AF-A0A5N6QH46-F1
#
_cell.length_a   1.000
_cell.length_b   1.000
_cell.length_c   1.000
_cell.angle_alpha   90.00
_cell.angle_beta   90.00
_cell.angle_gamma   90.00
#
_symmetry.space_group_name_H-M   'P 1'
#
loop_
_entity.id
_entity.type
_entity.pdbx_description
1 polymer ?
#
loop_
_entity_poly.entity_id
_entity_poly.type
_entity_poly.pdbx_seq_one_letter_code
_entity_poly.pdbx_strand_id
1 'polypeptide(L)'
;MFPNLVVSHGPSYYPNQKVPHGPAFNYYPSFHNVAVVDVKGYKGCSPSSKAKIYTSGKDRIKLSKGRNYFICSIPGHCDEGMKLSVYAH
;
A
#
# COMPACT_ATOMS: atom_id res chain seq x y z
N MET A 1 -0.65 3.02 -10.37
CA MET A 1 0.42 3.16 -9.35
C MET A 1 0.05 4.27 -8.39
N PHE A 2 0.32 4.13 -7.08
CA PHE A 2 0.02 5.19 -6.11
C PHE A 2 0.71 6.50 -6.52
N PRO A 3 -0.04 7.55 -6.92
CA PRO A 3 0.50 8.65 -7.73
C PRO A 3 1.53 9.50 -7.00
N ASN A 4 1.57 9.44 -5.66
CA ASN A 4 2.51 10.17 -4.83
C ASN A 4 3.01 9.33 -3.65
N LEU A 5 3.19 8.02 -3.83
CA LEU A 5 3.91 7.25 -2.81
C LEU A 5 5.35 7.79 -2.72
N VAL A 6 5.59 8.75 -1.83
CA VAL A 6 6.94 9.15 -1.42
C VAL A 6 7.44 8.08 -0.45
N VAL A 7 7.59 6.86 -0.95
CA VAL A 7 8.72 6.02 -0.54
C VAL A 7 9.85 6.60 -1.36
N SER A 8 10.72 7.38 -0.73
CA SER A 8 11.81 8.12 -1.37
C SER A 8 12.41 7.33 -2.55
N HIS A 9 11.99 7.66 -3.77
CA HIS A 9 12.26 7.03 -5.08
C HIS A 9 11.38 5.83 -5.49
N GLY A 10 10.23 6.12 -6.12
CA GLY A 10 9.76 5.47 -7.36
C GLY A 10 9.49 3.95 -7.39
N PRO A 11 8.92 3.43 -8.50
CA PRO A 11 8.50 2.05 -8.62
C PRO A 11 9.68 1.19 -9.07
N SER A 12 10.67 0.99 -8.21
CA SER A 12 11.64 -0.09 -8.40
C SER A 12 12.31 -0.44 -7.09
N TYR A 13 11.99 -1.64 -6.60
CA TYR A 13 12.95 -2.55 -5.98
C TYR A 13 13.87 -1.94 -4.90
N TYR A 14 13.45 -1.96 -3.63
CA TYR A 14 14.35 -1.77 -2.49
C TYR A 14 14.63 -3.10 -1.78
N PRO A 15 15.72 -3.81 -2.15
CA PRO A 15 16.19 -4.94 -1.35
C PRO A 15 16.84 -4.49 -0.03
N ASN A 16 17.15 -3.20 0.19
CA ASN A 16 18.03 -2.79 1.31
C ASN A 16 17.83 -1.39 1.95
N GLN A 17 16.68 -0.71 1.85
CA GLN A 17 16.49 0.56 2.57
C GLN A 17 15.72 0.38 3.88
N LYS A 18 16.39 0.57 5.02
CA LYS A 18 15.75 0.62 6.34
C LYS A 18 14.94 1.91 6.47
N VAL A 19 13.62 1.81 6.48
CA VAL A 19 12.72 2.92 6.83
C VAL A 19 12.35 2.78 8.31
N PRO A 20 12.89 3.60 9.23
CA PRO A 20 12.75 3.40 10.68
C PRO A 20 11.30 3.36 11.19
N HIS A 21 10.36 3.93 10.43
CA HIS A 21 8.95 4.07 10.79
C HIS A 21 7.97 3.40 9.80
N GLY A 22 8.48 2.55 8.88
CA GLY A 22 7.68 1.97 7.79
C GLY A 22 7.42 2.96 6.64
N PRO A 23 6.83 2.50 5.51
CA PRO A 23 6.55 3.35 4.36
C PRO A 23 5.51 4.44 4.67
N ALA A 24 5.74 5.62 4.09
CA ALA A 24 4.77 6.71 4.05
C ALA A 24 3.96 6.63 2.75
N PHE A 25 2.64 6.58 2.88
CA PHE A 25 1.69 6.60 1.77
C PHE A 25 1.11 7.99 1.64
N ASN A 26 1.57 8.76 0.63
CA ASN A 26 0.97 10.04 0.31
C ASN A 26 0.06 9.93 -0.93
N TYR A 27 -1.15 10.46 -0.83
CA TYR A 27 -2.15 10.44 -1.89
C TYR A 27 -3.23 11.50 -1.63
N TYR A 28 -3.99 11.86 -2.66
CA TYR A 28 -5.17 12.72 -2.47
C TYR A 28 -6.29 11.90 -1.81
N PRO A 29 -6.68 12.20 -0.56
CA PRO A 29 -7.62 11.36 0.20
C PRO A 29 -9.05 11.39 -0.38
N SER A 30 -9.37 12.35 -1.25
CA SER A 30 -10.62 12.41 -1.99
C SER A 30 -10.73 11.36 -3.10
N PHE A 31 -9.60 10.84 -3.59
CA PHE A 31 -9.54 9.92 -4.73
C PHE A 31 -8.98 8.54 -4.35
N HIS A 32 -8.26 8.44 -3.24
CA HIS A 32 -7.51 7.24 -2.93
C HIS A 32 -7.55 6.91 -1.44
N ASN A 33 -7.22 5.66 -1.14
CA ASN A 33 -7.04 5.13 0.20
C ASN A 33 -5.98 4.02 0.17
N VAL A 34 -5.63 3.50 1.33
CA VAL A 34 -4.76 2.33 1.46
C VAL A 34 -5.47 1.28 2.30
N ALA A 35 -5.78 0.13 1.70
CA ALA A 35 -6.27 -1.04 2.41
C ALA A 35 -5.14 -2.06 2.59
N VAL A 36 -4.93 -2.52 3.82
CA VAL A 36 -4.01 -3.62 4.14
C VAL A 36 -4.73 -4.94 3.91
N VAL A 37 -4.16 -5.78 3.04
CA VAL A 37 -4.79 -7.03 2.61
C VAL A 37 -3.83 -8.21 2.73
N ASP A 38 -4.38 -9.42 2.62
CA ASP A 38 -3.59 -10.62 2.41
C ASP A 38 -3.29 -10.84 0.92
N VAL A 39 -2.60 -11.95 0.59
CA VAL A 39 -2.25 -12.28 -0.80
C VAL A 39 -3.50 -12.51 -1.68
N LYS A 40 -4.61 -13.00 -1.12
CA LYS A 40 -5.85 -13.22 -1.87
C LYS A 40 -6.51 -11.88 -2.21
N GLY A 41 -6.61 -10.99 -1.24
CA GLY A 41 -7.13 -9.64 -1.43
C GLY A 41 -6.28 -8.80 -2.37
N TYR A 42 -4.95 -8.98 -2.36
CA TYR A 42 -4.04 -8.33 -3.31
C TYR A 42 -4.23 -8.83 -4.75
N LYS A 43 -4.37 -10.15 -4.94
CA LYS A 43 -4.55 -10.74 -6.28
C LYS A 43 -5.92 -10.43 -6.86
N GLY A 44 -6.96 -10.51 -6.04
CA GLY A 44 -8.35 -10.30 -6.45
C GLY A 44 -8.87 -8.88 -6.24
N CYS A 45 -8.00 -7.92 -5.88
CA CYS A 45 -8.39 -6.53 -5.63
C CYS A 45 -9.58 -6.36 -4.67
N SER A 46 -9.70 -7.27 -3.70
CA SER A 46 -10.85 -7.37 -2.80
C SER A 46 -10.36 -7.30 -1.35
N PRO A 47 -10.47 -6.14 -0.67
CA PRO A 47 -10.21 -6.10 0.76
C PRO A 47 -11.24 -6.96 1.50
N SER A 48 -10.83 -7.63 2.57
CA SER A 48 -11.78 -8.31 3.45
C SER A 48 -12.58 -7.29 4.26
N SER A 49 -13.72 -7.71 4.83
CA SER A 49 -14.51 -6.85 5.73
C SER A 49 -13.76 -6.39 6.99
N LYS A 50 -12.67 -7.08 7.33
CA LYS A 50 -11.79 -6.76 8.47
C LYS A 50 -10.52 -6.02 8.04
N ALA A 51 -10.37 -5.71 6.74
CA ALA A 51 -9.19 -5.01 6.25
C ALA A 51 -9.09 -3.65 6.91
N LYS A 52 -7.87 -3.30 7.35
CA LYS A 52 -7.62 -1.97 7.86
C LYS A 52 -7.49 -1.01 6.69
N ILE A 53 -8.39 -0.03 6.64
CA ILE A 53 -8.43 1.00 5.61
C ILE A 53 -7.90 2.30 6.22
N TYR A 54 -6.97 2.93 5.51
CA TYR A 54 -6.39 4.21 5.84
C TYR A 54 -6.80 5.24 4.79
N THR A 55 -7.14 6.45 5.23
CA THR A 55 -7.78 7.49 4.39
C THR A 55 -7.20 8.89 4.61
N SER A 56 -6.10 9.03 5.38
CA SER A 56 -5.60 10.37 5.74
C SER A 56 -4.90 11.09 4.58
N GLY A 57 -4.47 10.35 3.55
CA GLY A 57 -3.62 10.89 2.48
C GLY A 57 -2.15 11.06 2.86
N LYS A 58 -1.75 10.74 4.09
CA LYS A 58 -0.37 10.80 4.61
C LYS A 58 -0.09 9.67 5.61
N ASP A 59 -0.49 8.44 5.29
CA ASP A 59 -0.44 7.34 6.24
C ASP A 59 0.97 6.79 6.44
N ARG A 60 1.36 6.57 7.69
CA ARG A 60 2.55 5.79 8.04
C ARG A 60 2.12 4.42 8.52
N ILE A 61 2.50 3.38 7.80
CA ILE A 61 2.09 2.01 8.12
C ILE A 61 3.32 1.20 8.53
N LYS A 62 3.29 0.68 9.76
CA LYS A 62 4.31 -0.26 10.24
C LYS A 62 4.17 -1.58 9.48
N LEU A 63 5.29 -2.09 8.97
CA LEU A 63 5.34 -3.39 8.29
C LEU A 63 5.47 -4.52 9.30
N SER A 64 4.80 -5.63 9.01
CA SER A 64 5.07 -6.92 9.63
C SER A 64 6.26 -7.60 8.94
N LYS A 65 7.00 -8.44 9.67
CA LYS A 65 8.05 -9.27 9.07
C LYS A 65 7.47 -10.13 7.93
N GLY A 66 8.21 -10.25 6.84
CA GLY A 66 7.77 -10.93 5.63
C GLY A 66 7.04 -10.00 4.66
N ARG A 67 6.12 -10.56 3.86
CA ARG A 67 5.45 -9.85 2.77
C ARG A 67 4.17 -9.15 3.26
N ASN A 68 4.07 -7.87 2.97
CA ASN A 68 2.94 -6.99 3.28
C ASN A 68 2.29 -6.56 1.96
N TYR A 69 0.96 -6.54 1.91
CA TYR A 69 0.21 -6.19 0.72
C TYR A 69 -0.74 -5.04 0.96
N PHE A 70 -0.78 -4.14 -0.02
CA PHE A 70 -1.56 -2.91 0.03
C PHE A 70 -2.28 -2.73 -1.31
N ILE A 71 -3.53 -2.26 -1.26
CA ILE A 71 -4.30 -1.88 -2.45
C ILE A 71 -5.01 -0.54 -2.20
N CYS A 72 -5.38 0.17 -3.26
CA CYS A 72 -6.47 1.14 -3.17
C CYS A 72 -7.79 0.40 -3.38
N SER A 73 -8.75 0.56 -2.47
CA SER A 73 -10.05 -0.13 -2.54
C SER A 73 -11.13 0.68 -3.25
N ILE A 74 -10.78 1.82 -3.84
CA ILE A 74 -11.70 2.58 -4.68
C ILE A 74 -11.92 1.77 -5.98
N PRO A 75 -13.18 1.62 -6.45
CA PRO A 75 -13.48 0.80 -7.62
C PRO A 75 -12.60 1.14 -8.82
N GLY A 76 -12.09 0.11 -9.51
CA GLY A 76 -11.20 0.23 -10.67
C GLY A 76 -9.72 0.47 -10.34
N HIS A 77 -9.40 1.20 -9.27
CA HIS A 77 -8.02 1.63 -9.01
C HIS A 77 -7.04 0.48 -8.80
N CYS A 78 -7.42 -0.55 -8.03
CA CYS A 78 -6.54 -1.70 -7.81
C CYS A 78 -6.32 -2.53 -9.09
N ASP A 79 -7.39 -2.72 -9.88
CA ASP A 79 -7.34 -3.48 -11.13
C ASP A 79 -6.48 -2.76 -12.18
N GLU A 80 -6.48 -1.43 -12.17
CA GLU A 80 -5.58 -0.54 -12.93
C GLU A 80 -4.15 -0.46 -12.35
N GLY A 81 -3.82 -1.28 -11.36
CA GLY A 81 -2.46 -1.43 -10.83
C GLY A 81 -2.12 -0.52 -9.64
N MET A 82 -3.12 0.07 -8.95
CA MET A 82 -2.92 0.77 -7.68
C MET A 82 -2.83 -0.21 -6.50
N LYS A 83 -1.77 -1.03 -6.53
CA LYS A 83 -1.46 -2.03 -5.52
C LYS A 83 0.05 -2.15 -5.31
N LEU A 84 0.46 -2.48 -4.09
CA LEU A 84 1.86 -2.58 -3.69
C LEU A 84 2.11 -3.83 -2.82
N SER A 85 3.23 -4.52 -3.06
CA SER A 85 3.74 -5.59 -2.21
C SER A 85 5.12 -5.20 -1.70
N VAL A 86 5.32 -5.23 -0.38
CA VAL A 86 6.61 -4.87 0.26
C VAL A 86 7.07 -6.02 1.14
N TYR A 87 8.33 -6.43 1.00
CA TYR A 87 8.95 -7.40 1.89
C TYR A 87 9.77 -6.68 2.97
N ALA A 88 9.53 -7.02 4.24
CA ALA A 88 10.28 -6.50 5.39
C ALA A 88 11.06 -7.65 6.06
N HIS A 89 12.35 -7.42 6.35
CA HIS A 89 13.25 -8.38 6.97
C HIS A 89 13.25 -8.28 8.50
#